data_AF-A0A924BD46-F1
#
_entry.id   AF-A0A924BD46-F1
#
_cell.length_a   1.000
_cell.length_b   1.000
_cell.length_c   1.000
_cell.angle_alpha   90.00
_cell.angle_beta   90.00
_cell.angle_gamma   90.00
#
_symmetry.space_group_name_H-M   'P 1'
#
loop_
_entity.id
_entity.type
_entity.pdbx_description
1 polymer ?
#
loop_
_entity_poly.entity_id
_entity_poly.type
_entity_poly.pdbx_seq_one_letter_code
_entity_poly.pdbx_strand_id
1 'polypeptide(L)' 'MKFSVFQISRKGGREKNEDRMGYCYTRESGLFVLADGMGGHPEGEVAAQLALQTISALYQKEARPIVGDVTDFLATSLTA' A
#
# COMPACT_ATOMS: atom_id res chain seq x y z
N MET A 1 19.84 -2.62 -0.42
CA MET A 1 19.43 -1.42 0.34
C MET A 1 19.39 -1.73 1.83
N LYS A 2 19.88 -0.84 2.72
CA LYS A 2 19.77 -1.00 4.19
C LYS A 2 18.93 0.15 4.73
N PHE A 3 17.77 -0.15 5.30
CA PHE A 3 16.81 0.83 5.79
C PHE A 3 16.04 0.26 6.99
N SER A 4 15.42 1.15 7.76
CA SER A 4 14.52 0.79 8.86
C SER A 4 13.14 1.35 8.57
N VAL A 5 12.11 0.57 8.86
CA VAL A 5 10.70 0.97 8.67
C VAL A 5 10.04 1.06 10.03
N PHE A 6 9.30 2.15 10.24
CA PHE A 6 8.45 2.33 11.41
C PHE A 6 7.02 2.56 10.92
N GLN A 7 6.06 1.87 11.52
CA GLN A 7 4.65 1.99 11.18
C GLN A 7 3.86 2.33 12.42
N ILE A 8 2.97 3.31 12.31
CA ILE A 8 2.04 3.69 13.35
C ILE A 8 0.72 4.07 12.71
N SER A 9 -0.36 3.45 13.16
CA SER A 9 -1.72 3.84 12.80
C SER A 9 -2.55 3.85 14.07
N ARG A 10 -3.39 4.87 14.23
CA ARG A 10 -4.19 5.10 15.42
C ARG A 10 -5.63 5.34 15.02
N LYS A 11 -6.54 4.58 15.61
CA LYS A 11 -8.00 4.75 15.45
C LYS A 11 -8.49 6.17 15.80
N GLY A 12 -7.84 6.81 16.78
CA GLY A 12 -8.33 8.06 17.34
C GLY A 12 -9.72 7.91 17.96
N GLY A 13 -10.54 8.95 17.82
CA GLY A 13 -11.92 8.99 18.34
C GLY A 13 -12.96 8.25 17.50
N ARG A 14 -12.56 7.52 16.46
CA ARG A 14 -13.50 6.76 15.61
C ARG A 14 -13.87 5.41 16.22
N GLU A 15 -14.97 4.84 15.76
CA GLU A 15 -15.41 3.51 16.18
C GLU A 15 -14.44 2.41 15.72
N LYS A 16 -13.95 2.53 14.48
CA LYS A 16 -13.02 1.60 13.82
C LYS A 16 -11.89 2.34 13.11
N ASN A 17 -10.77 1.65 12.93
CA ASN A 17 -9.64 2.14 12.15
C ASN A 17 -9.68 1.51 10.75
N GLU A 18 -9.96 2.35 9.77
CA GLU A 18 -10.08 1.97 8.37
C GLU A 18 -8.78 2.20 7.58
N ASP A 19 -7.74 2.72 8.25
CA ASP A 19 -6.40 2.85 7.68
C ASP A 19 -5.74 1.49 7.53
N ARG A 20 -4.98 1.32 6.44
CA ARG A 20 -4.05 0.21 6.23
C ARG A 20 -2.71 0.72 5.73
N MET A 21 -1.63 0.14 6.27
CA MET A 21 -0.25 0.48 5.89
C MET A 21 0.51 -0.79 5.54
N GLY A 22 1.41 -0.71 4.57
CA GLY A 22 2.29 -1.81 4.23
C GLY A 22 3.49 -1.34 3.42
N TYR A 23 4.46 -2.24 3.28
CA TYR A 23 5.63 -2.00 2.47
C TYR A 23 6.08 -3.30 1.79
N CYS A 24 6.69 -3.16 0.62
CA CYS A 24 7.38 -4.23 -0.10
C CYS A 24 8.76 -3.70 -0.50
N TYR A 25 9.74 -4.58 -0.66
CA TYR A 25 11.05 -4.14 -1.09
C TYR A 25 11.78 -5.23 -1.86
N THR A 26 12.66 -4.80 -2.75
CA THR A 26 13.67 -5.62 -3.39
C THR A 26 15.05 -5.23 -2.84
N ARG A 27 16.12 -5.76 -3.44
CA ARG A 27 17.47 -5.33 -3.12
C ARG A 27 17.74 -3.85 -3.47
N GLU A 28 16.99 -3.29 -4.43
CA GLU A 28 17.28 -2.00 -5.08
C GLU A 28 16.11 -1.00 -5.09
N SER A 29 14.89 -1.44 -4.80
CA SER A 29 13.74 -0.54 -4.69
C SER A 29 12.88 -0.90 -3.48
N GLY A 30 12.02 0.04 -3.08
CA GLY A 30 11.03 -0.16 -2.02
C GLY A 30 9.72 0.52 -2.40
N LEU A 31 8.62 -0.13 -2.05
CA LEU A 31 7.26 0.38 -2.13
C LEU A 31 6.75 0.57 -0.71
N PHE A 32 6.17 1.73 -0.43
CA PHE A 32 5.50 2.05 0.83
C PHE A 32 4.09 2.52 0.49
N VAL A 33 3.08 1.92 1.10
CA VAL A 33 1.66 2.18 0.77
C VAL A 33 0.89 2.48 2.05
N LEU A 34 0.07 3.51 1.98
CA LEU A 34 -0.95 3.87 2.95
C LEU A 34 -2.28 3.95 2.20
N ALA A 35 -3.31 3.30 2.73
CA ALA A 35 -4.68 3.38 2.23
C ALA A 35 -5.60 3.79 3.39
N ASP A 36 -6.47 4.77 3.16
CA ASP A 36 -7.51 5.22 4.09
C ASP A 36 -8.86 4.75 3.54
N GLY A 37 -9.51 3.84 4.27
CA GLY A 37 -10.85 3.39 3.94
C GLY A 37 -11.86 4.50 4.13
N MET A 38 -12.62 4.81 3.08
CA MET A 38 -13.64 5.86 3.11
C MET A 38 -14.79 5.49 4.07
N GLY A 39 -14.74 6.04 5.29
CA GLY A 39 -15.79 5.86 6.29
C GLY A 39 -17.16 6.34 5.82
N GLY A 40 -18.21 5.72 6.37
CA GLY A 40 -19.60 5.94 5.92
C GLY A 40 -20.06 4.96 4.84
N HIS A 41 -19.17 4.10 4.34
CA HIS A 41 -19.51 2.86 3.65
C HIS A 41 -19.16 1.65 4.53
N PRO A 42 -19.91 0.53 4.44
CA PRO A 42 -19.52 -0.71 5.09
C PRO A 42 -18.12 -1.13 4.61
N GLU A 43 -17.30 -1.64 5.54
CA GLU A 43 -16.05 -2.34 5.23
C GLU A 43 -14.95 -1.47 4.59
N GLY A 44 -14.87 -0.18 4.94
CA GLY A 44 -13.78 0.70 4.48
C GLY A 44 -12.40 0.12 4.77
N GLU A 45 -12.25 -0.61 5.89
CA GLU A 45 -11.00 -1.27 6.23
C GLU A 45 -10.66 -2.48 5.33
N VAL A 46 -11.67 -3.12 4.74
CA VAL A 46 -11.49 -4.22 3.77
C VAL A 46 -11.09 -3.64 2.43
N ALA A 47 -11.72 -2.54 1.99
CA ALA A 47 -11.33 -1.83 0.78
C ALA A 47 -9.86 -1.35 0.86
N ALA A 48 -9.47 -0.74 1.98
CA ALA A 48 -8.09 -0.32 2.22
C ALA A 48 -7.12 -1.51 2.22
N GLN A 49 -7.53 -2.66 2.77
CA GLN A 49 -6.72 -3.88 2.77
C GLN A 49 -6.53 -4.45 1.36
N LEU A 50 -7.59 -4.48 0.56
CA LEU A 50 -7.57 -4.96 -0.83
C LEU A 50 -6.66 -4.09 -1.70
N ALA A 51 -6.77 -2.76 -1.60
CA ALA A 51 -5.89 -1.84 -2.32
C ALA A 51 -4.41 -2.13 -2.03
N LEU A 52 -4.08 -2.32 -0.75
CA LEU A 52 -2.72 -2.64 -0.32
C LEU A 52 -2.22 -3.99 -0.87
N GLN A 53 -3.07 -5.01 -0.86
CA GLN A 53 -2.73 -6.33 -1.39
C GLN A 53 -2.52 -6.29 -2.91
N THR A 54 -3.38 -5.61 -3.65
CA THR A 54 -3.29 -5.48 -5.11
C THR A 54 -2.01 -4.76 -5.52
N ILE A 55 -1.73 -3.59 -4.96
CA ILE A 55 -0.53 -2.81 -5.30
C ILE A 55 0.74 -3.59 -4.92
N SER A 56 0.75 -4.27 -3.77
CA SER A 56 1.89 -5.08 -3.34
C SER A 56 2.15 -6.27 -4.28
N ALA A 57 1.08 -6.94 -4.76
CA ALA A 57 1.20 -8.06 -5.68
C ALA A 57 1.76 -7.61 -7.04
N LEU A 58 1.30 -6.47 -7.56
CA LEU A 58 1.83 -5.88 -8.80
C LEU A 58 3.30 -5.51 -8.65
N TYR A 59 3.68 -4.87 -7.54
CA TYR A 59 5.07 -4.53 -7.28
C TYR A 59 5.98 -5.75 -7.25
N GLN A 60 5.58 -6.84 -6.59
CA GLN A 60 6.37 -8.09 -6.56
C GLN A 60 6.54 -8.73 -7.94
N LYS A 61 5.58 -8.50 -8.85
CA LYS A 61 5.65 -8.99 -10.23
C LYS A 61 6.61 -8.16 -11.08
N GLU A 62 6.56 -6.83 -10.94
CA GLU A 62 7.26 -5.90 -11.82
C GLU A 62 8.66 -5.50 -11.32
N ALA A 63 8.84 -5.32 -10.01
CA ALA A 63 10.11 -4.87 -9.43
C ALA A 63 11.15 -6.01 -9.43
N ARG A 64 11.91 -6.14 -10.52
CA ARG A 64 12.96 -7.16 -10.69
C ARG A 64 14.24 -6.58 -11.33
N PRO A 65 15.12 -5.90 -10.57
CA PRO A 65 15.01 -5.54 -9.15
C PRO A 65 14.36 -4.16 -8.92
N ILE A 66 14.20 -3.36 -9.97
CA ILE A 66 13.58 -2.02 -9.93
C ILE A 66 12.29 -2.04 -10.75
N VAL A 67 11.40 -1.09 -10.46
CA VAL A 67 10.26 -0.76 -11.32
C VAL A 67 10.80 0.06 -12.48
N GLY A 68 10.38 -0.27 -13.72
CA GLY A 68 10.89 0.38 -14.93
C GLY A 68 10.44 1.83 -15.05
N ASP A 69 9.13 2.05 -15.04
CA ASP A 69 8.51 3.38 -15.00
C ASP A 69 7.64 3.50 -13.76
N VAL A 70 8.08 4.29 -12.79
CA VAL A 70 7.38 4.48 -11.52
C VAL A 70 6.02 5.15 -11.73
N THR A 71 5.91 6.07 -12.69
CA THR A 71 4.67 6.81 -12.95
C THR A 71 3.62 5.88 -13.54
N ASP A 72 4.01 5.08 -14.52
CA ASP A 72 3.14 4.09 -15.15
C ASP A 72 2.73 2.99 -14.16
N PHE A 73 3.67 2.50 -13.35
CA PHE A 73 3.38 1.55 -12.28
C PHE A 73 2.35 2.09 -11.29
N LEU A 74 2.53 3.33 -10.80
CA LEU A 74 1.60 3.94 -9.85
C LEU A 74 0.22 4.18 -10.47
N ALA A 75 0.16 4.64 -11.72
CA ALA A 75 -1.09 4.82 -12.43
C ALA A 75 -1.82 3.48 -12.62
N THR A 76 -1.13 2.47 -13.14
CA THR A 76 -1.69 1.15 -13.42
C THR A 76 -2.12 0.43 -12.15
N SER A 77 -1.31 0.49 -11.08
CA SER A 77 -1.59 -0.22 -9.83
C SER A 77 -2.76 0.34 -9.03
N LEU A 78 -3.13 1.60 -9.25
CA LEU A 78 -4.33 2.22 -8.66
C LEU A 78 -5.62 1.92 -9.45
N THR A 79 -5.50 1.48 -10.70
CA THR A 79 -6.64 1.19 -11.58
C THR A 79 -6.85 -0.32 -11.84
N ALA A 80 -6.03 -1.17 -11.22
CA ALA A 80 -6.01 -2.62 -11.44
C ALA A 80 -7.12 -3.37 -10.71
#